data_AF-A0A2V8H2Q6-F1
#
_entry.id   AF-A0A2V8H2Q6-F1
#
_cell.length_a   1.000
_cell.length_b   1.000
_cell.length_c   1.000
_cell.angle_alpha   90.00
_cell.angle_beta   90.00
_cell.angle_gamma   90.00
#
_symmetry.space_group_name_H-M   'P 1'
#
loop_
_entity.id
_entity.type
_entity.pdbx_description
1 polymer ?
#
loop_
_entity_poly.entity_id
_entity_poly.type
_entity_poly.pdbx_seq_one_letter_code
_entity_poly.pdbx_strand_id
1 'polypeptide(L)' 'MKQTAALTIIVLALIAPACRRARYVEDDTSKVHVGIVFDIGGKDDRSFNAAAWRGVKCAENGTLPDGKTSCDKP' A
#
# COMPACT_ATOMS: atom_id res chain seq x y z
N MET A 1 -31.74 -22.77 23.53
CA MET A 1 -30.36 -23.28 23.64
C MET A 1 -29.57 -23.20 22.33
N LYS A 2 -30.03 -23.76 21.20
CA LYS A 2 -29.29 -23.69 19.92
C LYS A 2 -29.22 -22.27 19.33
N GLN A 3 -30.34 -21.54 19.35
CA GLN A 3 -30.40 -20.16 18.84
C GLN A 3 -29.64 -19.16 19.72
N THR A 4 -29.67 -19.35 21.04
CA THR A 4 -28.91 -18.52 21.99
C THR A 4 -27.40 -18.67 21.80
N ALA A 5 -26.92 -19.90 21.54
CA ALA A 5 -25.51 -20.14 21.26
C ALA A 5 -25.03 -19.50 19.94
N ALA A 6 -25.86 -19.56 18.89
CA ALA A 6 -25.54 -18.91 17.60
C ALA A 6 -25.46 -17.39 17.73
N LEU A 7 -26.36 -16.78 18.50
CA LEU A 7 -26.35 -15.33 18.74
C LEU A 7 -25.09 -14.89 19.48
N THR A 8 -24.67 -15.65 20.51
CA THR A 8 -23.46 -15.36 21.27
C THR A 8 -22.20 -15.43 20.40
N ILE A 9 -22.10 -16.39 19.49
CA ILE A 9 -20.95 -16.53 18.57
C ILE A 9 -20.87 -15.35 17.60
N ILE A 10 -22.01 -14.93 17.03
CA ILE A 10 -22.07 -13.79 16.10
C ILE A 10 -21.64 -12.50 16.82
N VAL A 11 -22.16 -12.27 18.02
CA VAL A 11 -21.80 -11.11 18.82
C VAL A 11 -20.29 -11.12 19.11
N LEU A 12 -19.74 -12.25 19.56
CA LEU A 12 -18.31 -12.35 19.88
C LEU A 12 -17.39 -12.12 18.66
N ALA A 13 -17.79 -12.58 17.47
CA ALA A 13 -17.06 -12.36 16.23
C ALA A 13 -16.99 -10.87 15.82
N LEU A 14 -18.05 -10.09 16.13
CA LEU A 14 -18.12 -8.66 15.80
C LEU A 14 -17.29 -7.78 16.75
N ILE A 15 -17.08 -8.20 18.00
CA ILE A 15 -16.27 -7.45 19.00
C ILE A 15 -14.79 -7.81 18.97
N ALA A 16 -14.44 -8.99 18.41
CA ALA A 16 -13.05 -9.44 18.27
C ALA A 16 -12.09 -8.42 17.59
N PRO A 17 -12.47 -7.69 16.51
CA PRO A 17 -11.56 -6.72 15.88
C PRO A 17 -11.29 -5.48 16.74
N ALA A 18 -12.13 -5.14 17.73
CA ALA A 18 -11.94 -3.99 18.60
C ALA A 18 -10.77 -4.15 19.59
N CYS A 19 -10.42 -5.40 19.94
CA CYS A 19 -9.26 -5.72 20.78
C CYS A 19 -7.95 -5.82 19.98
N ARG A 20 -8.00 -5.69 18.65
CA ARG A 20 -6.80 -5.73 17.82
C ARG A 20 -6.09 -4.39 17.96
N ARG A 21 -4.99 -4.35 18.74
CA ARG A 21 -4.05 -3.23 18.69
C ARG A 21 -3.71 -2.96 17.23
N ALA A 22 -3.79 -1.72 16.80
CA ALA A 22 -3.26 -1.30 15.51
C ALA A 22 -1.79 -1.74 15.47
N ARG A 23 -1.53 -2.83 14.75
CA ARG A 23 -0.16 -3.21 14.45
C ARG A 23 0.29 -2.23 13.41
N TYR A 24 1.11 -1.26 13.83
CA TYR A 24 2.04 -0.68 12.89
C TYR A 24 2.80 -1.87 12.29
N VAL A 25 2.75 -2.02 10.97
CA VAL A 25 3.63 -2.97 10.29
C VAL A 25 5.04 -2.54 10.72
N GLU A 26 5.74 -3.45 11.39
CA GLU A 26 7.11 -3.19 11.80
C GLU A 26 7.89 -2.88 10.53
N ASP A 27 8.46 -1.68 10.51
CA ASP A 27 9.11 -1.16 9.32
C ASP A 27 10.31 -2.06 8.98
N ASP A 28 10.45 -2.45 7.71
CA ASP A 28 11.58 -3.26 7.29
C ASP A 28 12.82 -2.36 7.23
N THR A 29 13.55 -2.33 8.35
CA THR A 29 14.78 -1.54 8.50
C THR A 29 15.90 -1.92 7.52
N SER A 30 15.78 -3.04 6.81
CA SER A 30 16.72 -3.42 5.74
C SER A 30 16.43 -2.72 4.41
N LYS A 31 15.31 -2.02 4.28
CA LYS A 31 14.89 -1.32 3.06
C LYS A 31 15.11 0.18 3.17
N VAL A 32 15.41 0.78 2.03
CA VAL A 32 15.40 2.24 1.89
C VAL A 32 13.97 2.67 1.55
N HIS A 33 13.43 3.57 2.37
CA HIS A 33 12.10 4.15 2.14
C HIS A 33 12.22 5.47 1.41
N VAL A 34 11.56 5.59 0.26
CA VAL A 34 11.56 6.81 -0.55
C VAL A 34 10.14 7.33 -0.66
N GLY A 35 9.88 8.49 -0.04
CA GLY A 35 8.63 9.23 -0.18
C GLY A 35 8.76 10.32 -1.23
N ILE A 36 7.87 10.32 -2.22
CA ILE A 36 7.76 11.40 -3.21
C ILE A 36 6.56 12.28 -2.89
N VAL A 37 6.78 13.58 -2.81
CA VAL A 37 5.74 14.59 -2.61
C VAL A 37 5.63 15.40 -3.90
N PHE A 38 4.44 15.47 -4.46
CA PHE A 38 4.14 16.27 -5.64
C PHE A 38 3.55 17.61 -5.22
N ASP A 39 3.67 18.63 -6.07
CA ASP A 39 2.88 19.85 -5.98
C ASP A 39 1.43 19.56 -6.43
N ILE A 40 0.90 20.26 -7.43
CA ILE A 40 -0.45 19.99 -7.98
C ILE A 40 -0.41 18.98 -9.13
N GLY A 41 -1.46 18.16 -9.26
CA GLY A 41 -1.66 17.23 -10.39
C GLY A 41 -1.34 15.77 -10.09
N GLY A 42 -0.49 15.50 -9.10
CA GLY A 42 -0.20 14.14 -8.61
C GLY A 42 0.49 13.25 -9.64
N LYS A 43 0.69 11.97 -9.30
CA LYS A 43 1.49 11.01 -10.11
C LYS A 43 0.98 10.76 -11.54
N ASP A 44 -0.26 11.15 -11.86
CA ASP A 44 -0.92 10.88 -13.13
C ASP A 44 -1.13 12.16 -13.97
N ASP A 45 -0.43 13.26 -13.66
CA ASP A 45 -0.57 14.57 -14.32
C ASP A 45 -0.16 14.63 -15.82
N ARG A 46 0.23 13.49 -16.41
CA ARG A 46 0.73 13.32 -17.79
C ARG A 46 1.90 14.23 -18.16
N SER A 47 2.56 14.83 -17.18
CA SER A 47 3.62 15.81 -17.36
C SER A 47 4.73 15.52 -16.34
N PHE A 48 5.16 16.55 -15.60
CA PHE A 48 6.30 16.51 -14.72
C PHE A 48 6.16 15.49 -13.58
N ASN A 49 5.03 15.47 -12.86
CA ASN A 49 4.88 14.54 -11.74
C ASN A 49 4.80 13.09 -12.21
N ALA A 50 4.18 12.83 -13.36
CA ALA A 50 4.17 11.52 -13.98
C ALA A 50 5.58 11.06 -14.41
N ALA A 51 6.43 11.98 -14.87
CA ALA A 51 7.83 11.69 -15.14
C ALA A 51 8.61 11.35 -13.86
N ALA A 52 8.42 12.14 -12.80
CA ALA A 52 9.05 11.90 -11.51
C ALA A 52 8.60 10.56 -10.89
N TRP A 53 7.31 10.22 -10.99
CA TRP A 53 6.77 8.92 -10.55
C TRP A 53 7.38 7.74 -11.30
N ARG A 54 7.53 7.85 -12.62
CA ARG A 54 8.22 6.82 -13.44
C ARG A 54 9.66 6.63 -12.99
N GLY A 55 10.38 7.71 -12.71
CA GLY A 55 11.76 7.65 -12.23
C GLY A 55 11.90 6.92 -10.89
N VAL A 56 11.02 7.22 -9.91
CA VAL A 56 11.04 6.53 -8.62
C VAL A 56 10.75 5.03 -8.75
N LYS A 57 9.75 4.66 -9.56
CA LYS A 57 9.45 3.23 -9.81
C LYS A 57 10.57 2.50 -10.53
N CYS A 58 11.22 3.19 -11.45
CA CYS A 58 12.40 2.69 -12.10
C CYS A 58 13.54 2.41 -11.12
N ALA A 59 13.82 3.34 -10.20
CA ALA A 59 14.86 3.16 -9.19
C ALA A 59 14.53 2.04 -8.18
N GLU A 60 13.26 1.83 -7.88
CA GLU A 60 12.79 0.81 -6.93
C GLU A 60 13.05 -0.62 -7.43
N ASN A 61 12.79 -0.89 -8.71
CA ASN A 61 12.78 -2.27 -9.22
C ASN A 61 13.23 -2.45 -10.68
N GLY A 62 13.72 -1.39 -11.34
CA GLY A 62 14.14 -1.42 -12.74
C GLY A 62 13.00 -1.46 -13.77
N THR A 63 11.75 -1.23 -13.34
CA THR A 63 10.57 -1.24 -14.21
C THR A 63 9.74 0.05 -14.11
N LEU A 64 8.99 0.33 -15.16
CA LEU A 64 7.99 1.39 -15.18
C LEU A 64 6.83 1.08 -14.21
N PRO A 65 5.93 2.05 -13.93
CA PRO A 65 4.81 1.86 -13.00
C PRO A 65 3.84 0.71 -13.31
N ASP A 66 3.91 0.10 -14.50
CA ASP A 66 3.14 -1.09 -14.87
C ASP A 66 3.70 -2.40 -14.30
N GLY A 67 4.91 -2.36 -13.71
CA GLY A 67 5.62 -3.51 -13.15
C GLY A 67 6.09 -4.53 -14.18
N LYS A 68 6.04 -4.19 -15.48
CA LYS A 68 6.30 -5.12 -16.59
C LYS A 68 7.32 -4.58 -17.58
N THR A 69 7.30 -3.28 -17.82
CA THR A 69 8.17 -2.64 -18.81
C THR A 69 9.49 -2.26 -18.16
N SER A 70 10.60 -2.86 -18.60
CA SER A 70 11.94 -2.47 -18.14
C SER A 70 12.25 -1.01 -18.50
N CYS A 71 12.97 -0.33 -17.61
CA CYS A 71 13.46 1.03 -17.86
C CYS A 71 14.59 1.12 -18.90
N ASP A 72 15.29 0.02 -19.14
CA ASP A 72 16.44 -0.02 -20.06
C ASP A 72 16.01 -0.12 -21.54
N LYS A 73 14.70 -0.02 -21.81
CA LYS A 73 14.18 -0.04 -23.18
C LYS A 73 14.41 1.32 -23.84
N PRO A 74 15.18 1.39 -24.94
CA PRO A 74 15.29 2.61 -25.75
C PRO A 74 13.96 2.94 -26.43
#